data_AF-A0A7W9DDQ5-F1
#
_entry.id   AF-A0A7W9DDQ5-F1
#
_cell.length_a   1.000
_cell.length_b   1.000
_cell.length_c   1.000
_cell.angle_alpha   90.00
_cell.angle_beta   90.00
_cell.angle_gamma   90.00
#
_symmetry.space_group_name_H-M   'P 1'
#
loop_
_entity.id
_entity.type
_entity.pdbx_description
1 polymer ?
#
loop_
_entity_poly.entity_id
_entity_poly.type
_entity_poly.pdbx_seq_one_letter_code
_entity_poly.pdbx_strand_id
1 'polypeptide(L)'
;MAIDDKKHYKTCLKLLSTKATGTNLANKLSDLSIDTDDPKLQHMAKGLADLVRPKIGEKDAKVNILELAHRFKCSTGPGHKQRGLAIEQVKHYCDNAIMSVQPEWQIIALGQGWTPPAARRAA
;
A
#
# COMPACT_ATOMS: atom_id res chain seq x y z
N MET A 1 3.15 -25.84 -5.34
CA MET A 1 2.58 -24.88 -4.38
C MET A 1 2.93 -23.51 -4.92
N ALA A 2 1.96 -22.79 -5.49
CA ALA A 2 2.23 -21.45 -6.01
C ALA A 2 2.60 -20.58 -4.82
N ILE A 3 3.88 -20.23 -4.71
CA ILE A 3 4.33 -19.16 -3.82
C ILE A 3 3.43 -17.99 -4.16
N ASP A 4 2.69 -17.47 -3.19
CA ASP A 4 1.81 -16.32 -3.42
C ASP A 4 2.71 -15.13 -3.65
N ASP A 5 3.13 -14.99 -4.91
CA ASP A 5 4.33 -14.27 -5.32
C ASP A 5 4.18 -12.75 -5.12
N LYS A 6 3.05 -12.27 -4.58
CA LYS A 6 2.74 -10.85 -4.38
C LYS A 6 2.01 -10.62 -3.07
N LYS A 7 2.41 -11.37 -2.05
CA LYS A 7 1.78 -11.40 -0.72
C LYS A 7 1.69 -9.99 -0.13
N HIS A 8 2.74 -9.18 -0.24
CA HIS A 8 2.78 -7.86 0.41
C HIS A 8 1.82 -6.88 -0.27
N TYR A 9 1.79 -6.84 -1.61
CA TYR A 9 0.86 -6.00 -2.35
C TYR A 9 -0.61 -6.40 -2.12
N LYS A 10 -0.92 -7.71 -2.10
CA LYS A 10 -2.27 -8.21 -1.79
C LYS A 10 -2.67 -7.89 -0.35
N THR A 11 -1.74 -8.01 0.59
CA THR A 11 -1.96 -7.64 1.99
C THR A 11 -2.28 -6.15 2.11
N CYS A 12 -1.53 -5.28 1.41
CA CYS A 12 -1.80 -3.85 1.37
C CYS A 12 -3.22 -3.54 0.86
N LEU A 13 -3.61 -4.09 -0.31
CA LEU A 13 -4.96 -3.90 -0.86
C LEU A 13 -6.06 -4.40 0.08
N LYS A 14 -5.82 -5.53 0.75
CA LYS A 14 -6.74 -6.07 1.75
C LYS A 14 -6.89 -5.10 2.92
N LEU A 15 -5.80 -4.53 3.44
CA LEU A 15 -5.84 -3.53 4.51
C LEU A 15 -6.57 -2.25 4.10
N LEU A 16 -6.37 -1.79 2.87
CA LEU A 16 -7.07 -0.61 2.32
C LEU A 16 -8.59 -0.80 2.28
N SER A 17 -9.05 -1.99 1.90
CA SER A 17 -10.46 -2.34 1.76
C SER A 17 -11.10 -2.89 3.04
N THR A 18 -10.31 -3.23 4.06
CA THR A 18 -10.82 -3.76 5.32
C THR A 18 -11.38 -2.65 6.20
N LYS A 19 -12.55 -2.90 6.79
CA LYS A 19 -13.15 -2.05 7.82
C LYS A 19 -12.74 -2.55 9.21
N ALA A 20 -11.84 -1.84 9.88
CA ALA A 20 -11.28 -2.23 11.18
C ALA A 20 -11.03 -1.00 12.06
N THR A 21 -10.76 -1.21 13.35
CA THR A 21 -10.44 -0.11 14.26
C THR A 21 -9.13 0.58 13.84
N GLY A 22 -9.02 1.88 14.10
CA GLY A 22 -7.82 2.66 13.75
C GLY A 22 -6.54 2.02 14.28
N THR A 23 -6.56 1.50 15.52
CA THR A 23 -5.42 0.82 16.16
C THR A 23 -5.01 -0.43 15.40
N ASN A 24 -5.98 -1.28 15.03
CA ASN A 24 -5.70 -2.53 14.33
C ASN A 24 -5.16 -2.28 12.91
N LEU A 25 -5.72 -1.29 12.20
CA LEU A 25 -5.21 -0.88 10.89
C LEU A 25 -3.80 -0.32 10.97
N ALA A 26 -3.54 0.60 11.92
CA ALA A 26 -2.23 1.21 12.08
C ALA A 26 -1.15 0.18 12.44
N ASN A 27 -1.47 -0.78 13.30
CA ASN A 27 -0.56 -1.87 13.65
C ASN A 27 -0.26 -2.76 12.42
N LYS A 28 -1.30 -3.24 11.73
CA LYS A 28 -1.11 -4.09 10.54
C LYS A 28 -0.38 -3.40 9.39
N LEU A 29 -0.58 -2.10 9.21
CA LEU A 29 0.16 -1.30 8.23
C LEU A 29 1.63 -1.11 8.66
N SER A 30 1.87 -0.98 9.97
CA SER A 30 3.24 -0.91 10.51
C SER A 30 3.96 -2.25 10.35
N ASP A 31 3.31 -3.38 10.66
CA ASP A 31 3.82 -4.73 10.37
C ASP A 31 4.15 -4.90 8.89
N LEU A 32 3.23 -4.51 7.99
CA LEU A 32 3.48 -4.57 6.55
C LEU A 32 4.70 -3.73 6.14
N SER A 33 4.89 -2.56 6.75
CA SER A 33 6.05 -1.70 6.46
C SER A 33 7.39 -2.27 6.94
N ILE A 34 7.35 -3.25 7.85
CA ILE A 34 8.54 -3.94 8.37
C ILE A 34 8.78 -5.25 7.57
N ASP A 35 7.70 -5.96 7.18
CA ASP A 35 7.74 -7.25 6.48
C ASP A 35 8.16 -7.12 5.00
N THR A 36 7.84 -6.00 4.35
CA THR A 36 8.09 -5.83 2.90
C THR A 36 9.50 -5.30 2.60
N ASP A 37 10.17 -5.89 1.60
CA ASP A 37 11.45 -5.39 1.06
C ASP A 37 11.30 -4.24 0.05
N ASP A 38 10.06 -3.92 -0.36
CA ASP A 38 9.79 -2.83 -1.29
C ASP A 38 9.82 -1.45 -0.60
N PRO A 39 10.84 -0.60 -0.82
CA PRO A 39 10.95 0.69 -0.11
C PRO A 39 9.80 1.65 -0.42
N LYS A 40 9.18 1.52 -1.61
CA LYS A 40 7.99 2.31 -1.97
C LYS A 40 6.80 1.87 -1.13
N LEU A 41 6.53 0.57 -1.05
CA LEU A 41 5.45 0.02 -0.23
C LEU A 41 5.68 0.28 1.26
N GLN A 42 6.92 0.22 1.76
CA GLN A 42 7.27 0.60 3.13
C GLN A 42 6.85 2.06 3.41
N HIS A 43 7.24 2.99 2.54
CA HIS A 43 6.91 4.40 2.69
C HIS A 43 5.40 4.65 2.62
N MET A 44 4.72 4.00 1.66
CA MET A 44 3.26 4.08 1.51
C MET A 44 2.52 3.53 2.72
N ALA A 45 2.89 2.34 3.21
CA ALA A 45 2.28 1.70 4.37
C ALA A 45 2.45 2.55 5.64
N LYS A 46 3.64 3.15 5.83
CA LYS A 46 3.89 4.09 6.93
C LYS A 46 3.04 5.35 6.83
N GLY A 47 2.90 5.93 5.63
CA GLY A 47 2.02 7.08 5.38
C GLY A 47 0.55 6.77 5.64
N LEU A 48 0.10 5.56 5.29
CA LEU A 48 -1.25 5.09 5.60
C LEU A 48 -1.44 4.88 7.11
N ALA A 49 -0.46 4.33 7.82
CA ALA A 49 -0.52 4.17 9.27
C ALA A 49 -0.66 5.55 9.96
N ASP A 50 0.11 6.55 9.51
CA ASP A 50 0.04 7.91 10.03
C ASP A 50 -1.32 8.58 9.76
N LEU A 51 -1.91 8.35 8.59
CA LEU A 51 -3.27 8.79 8.25
C LEU A 51 -4.34 8.23 9.19
N VAL A 52 -4.15 7.01 9.69
CA VAL A 52 -5.12 6.31 10.54
C VAL A 52 -4.85 6.58 12.04
N ARG A 53 -3.63 6.98 12.43
CA ARG A 53 -3.26 7.28 13.84
C ARG A 53 -4.20 8.25 14.56
N PRO A 54 -4.66 9.36 13.97
CA PRO A 54 -5.61 10.26 14.62
C PRO A 54 -6.94 9.60 15.00
N LYS A 55 -7.27 8.45 14.38
CA LYS A 55 -8.51 7.69 14.61
C LYS A 55 -8.39 6.65 15.73
N ILE A 56 -7.21 6.45 16.29
CA ILE A 56 -6.94 5.45 17.36
C ILE A 56 -7.66 5.80 18.67
N GLY A 57 -7.97 7.07 18.92
CA GLY A 57 -8.67 7.53 20.13
C GLY A 57 -10.20 7.48 20.07
N GLU A 58 -10.78 7.28 18.88
CA GLU A 58 -12.24 7.17 18.71
C GLU A 58 -12.65 5.72 19.04
N LYS A 59 -13.01 5.46 20.30
CA LYS A 59 -13.47 4.14 20.77
C LYS A 59 -14.56 3.60 19.84
N ASP A 60 -14.36 2.36 19.36
CA ASP A 60 -15.26 1.62 18.46
C ASP A 60 -15.47 2.17 17.03
N ALA A 61 -14.80 3.27 16.66
CA ALA A 61 -14.87 3.76 15.28
C ALA A 61 -14.10 2.84 14.32
N LYS A 62 -14.84 2.07 13.53
CA LYS A 62 -14.26 1.30 12.42
C LYS A 62 -13.98 2.24 11.25
N VAL A 63 -12.73 2.29 10.84
CA VAL A 63 -12.24 3.05 9.70
C VAL A 63 -12.05 2.12 8.52
N ASN A 64 -12.35 2.62 7.33
CA ASN A 64 -11.96 2.02 6.07
C ASN A 64 -11.17 3.08 5.30
N ILE A 65 -9.99 2.71 4.81
CA ILE A 65 -9.04 3.67 4.23
C ILE A 65 -9.53 4.16 2.86
N LEU A 66 -10.19 3.31 2.08
CA LEU A 66 -10.81 3.72 0.80
C LEU A 66 -12.00 4.66 1.04
N GLU A 67 -12.83 4.38 2.05
CA GLU A 67 -13.90 5.31 2.44
C GLU A 67 -13.32 6.66 2.92
N LEU A 68 -12.20 6.64 3.63
CA LEU A 68 -11.48 7.84 4.06
C LEU A 68 -10.98 8.66 2.86
N ALA A 69 -10.43 7.99 1.84
CA ALA A 69 -10.01 8.64 0.59
C ALA A 69 -11.18 9.33 -0.12
N HIS A 70 -12.33 8.67 -0.21
CA HIS A 70 -13.54 9.26 -0.78
C HIS A 70 -14.00 10.49 0.01
N ARG A 71 -14.03 10.41 1.35
CA ARG A 71 -14.38 11.56 2.21
C ARG A 71 -13.41 12.73 2.02
N PHE A 72 -12.12 12.46 1.88
CA PHE A 72 -11.12 13.50 1.61
C PHE A 72 -11.30 14.15 0.24
N LYS A 73 -11.69 13.40 -0.79
CA LYS A 73 -12.02 13.96 -2.11
C LYS A 73 -13.24 14.88 -2.08
N CYS A 74 -14.27 14.50 -1.33
CA CYS A 74 -15.50 15.28 -1.19
C CYS A 74 -15.38 16.46 -0.22
N SER A 75 -14.28 16.55 0.54
CA SER A 75 -14.07 17.59 1.54
C SER A 75 -13.27 18.77 0.98
N THR A 76 -13.61 19.99 1.40
CA THR A 76 -12.98 21.24 0.97
C THR A 76 -11.79 21.67 1.85
N GLY A 77 -11.39 20.83 2.82
CA GLY A 77 -10.28 21.13 3.72
C GLY A 77 -8.93 21.22 2.99
N PRO A 78 -8.01 22.09 3.46
CA PRO A 78 -6.67 22.20 2.89
C PRO A 78 -5.93 20.86 2.98
N GLY A 79 -5.35 20.41 1.87
CA GLY A 79 -4.61 19.14 1.79
C GLY A 79 -5.47 17.87 1.77
N HIS A 80 -6.81 17.96 1.84
CA HIS A 80 -7.68 16.78 1.82
C HIS A 80 -7.63 16.07 0.46
N LYS A 81 -7.77 16.80 -0.65
CA LYS A 81 -7.63 16.22 -2.01
C LYS A 81 -6.30 15.47 -2.19
N GLN A 82 -5.19 16.04 -1.73
CA GLN A 82 -3.86 15.40 -1.82
C GLN A 82 -3.80 14.09 -1.03
N ARG A 83 -4.37 14.04 0.18
CA ARG A 83 -4.46 12.80 0.98
C ARG A 83 -5.33 11.73 0.31
N GLY A 84 -6.46 12.13 -0.27
CA GLY A 84 -7.32 11.22 -1.04
C GLY A 84 -6.60 10.64 -2.26
N LEU A 85 -5.89 11.47 -3.02
CA LEU A 85 -5.08 11.04 -4.17
C LEU A 85 -3.92 10.13 -3.74
N ALA A 86 -3.27 10.40 -2.62
CA ALA A 86 -2.19 9.56 -2.11
C ALA A 86 -2.67 8.13 -1.82
N ILE A 87 -3.83 7.97 -1.18
CA ILE A 87 -4.42 6.64 -0.91
C ILE A 87 -4.73 5.89 -2.22
N GLU A 88 -5.26 6.60 -3.22
CA GLU A 88 -5.50 6.00 -4.55
C GLU A 88 -4.21 5.60 -5.26
N GLN A 89 -3.15 6.41 -5.16
CA GLN A 89 -1.85 6.04 -5.71
C GLN A 89 -1.33 4.75 -5.07
N VAL A 90 -1.49 4.56 -3.76
CA VAL A 90 -1.12 3.28 -3.11
C VAL A 90 -1.95 2.13 -3.66
N LYS A 91 -3.28 2.32 -3.81
CA LYS A 91 -4.15 1.30 -4.41
C LYS A 91 -3.69 0.95 -5.81
N HIS A 92 -3.50 1.94 -6.68
CA HIS A 92 -3.05 1.74 -8.07
C HIS A 92 -1.69 1.07 -8.14
N TYR A 93 -0.75 1.44 -7.27
CA TYR A 93 0.56 0.83 -7.22
C TYR A 93 0.48 -0.67 -6.90
N CYS A 94 -0.29 -1.05 -5.88
CA CYS A 94 -0.47 -2.45 -5.51
C CYS A 94 -1.23 -3.24 -6.58
N ASP A 95 -2.24 -2.64 -7.20
CA ASP A 95 -3.04 -3.23 -8.27
C ASP A 95 -2.17 -3.54 -9.51
N ASN A 96 -1.37 -2.57 -9.95
CA ASN A 96 -0.41 -2.73 -11.04
C ASN A 96 0.65 -3.80 -10.72
N ALA A 97 1.17 -3.81 -9.48
CA ALA A 97 2.12 -4.84 -9.05
C ALA A 97 1.49 -6.24 -9.13
N ILE A 98 0.23 -6.40 -8.69
CA ILE A 98 -0.51 -7.66 -8.74
C ILE A 98 -0.78 -8.11 -10.18
N MET A 99 -1.14 -7.18 -11.07
CA MET A 99 -1.39 -7.47 -12.49
C MET A 99 -0.13 -7.74 -13.30
N SER A 100 1.05 -7.35 -12.81
CA SER A 100 2.31 -7.61 -13.51
C SER A 100 2.54 -9.11 -13.76
N VAL A 101 3.19 -9.49 -14.85
CA VAL A 101 3.63 -10.88 -15.04
C VAL A 101 4.92 -11.18 -14.26
N GLN A 102 5.60 -10.13 -13.80
CA GLN A 102 6.86 -10.25 -13.07
C GLN A 102 6.60 -10.63 -11.61
N PRO A 103 7.54 -11.37 -11.01
CA PRO A 103 7.43 -11.70 -9.62
C PRO A 103 7.74 -10.52 -8.69
N GLU A 104 7.24 -10.54 -7.44
CA GLU A 104 7.42 -9.42 -6.49
C GLU A 104 8.88 -9.04 -6.29
N TRP A 105 9.79 -10.00 -6.11
CA TRP A 105 11.21 -9.71 -5.97
C TRP A 105 11.77 -8.95 -7.18
N GLN A 106 11.28 -9.23 -8.39
CA GLN A 106 11.73 -8.57 -9.62
C GLN A 106 11.17 -7.15 -9.73
N ILE A 107 9.91 -6.95 -9.30
CA ILE A 107 9.30 -5.61 -9.22
C ILE A 107 10.08 -4.73 -8.24
N ILE A 108 10.45 -5.29 -7.09
CA ILE A 108 11.26 -4.63 -6.05
C ILE A 108 12.64 -4.30 -6.60
N ALA A 109 13.33 -5.29 -7.19
CA ALA A 109 14.67 -5.13 -7.74
C ALA A 109 14.70 -4.04 -8.81
N LEU A 110 13.77 -4.07 -9.78
CA LEU A 110 13.62 -3.03 -10.80
C LEU A 110 13.36 -1.66 -10.19
N GLY A 111 12.54 -1.60 -9.12
CA GLY A 111 12.27 -0.37 -8.37
C GLY A 111 13.49 0.23 -7.69
N GLN A 112 14.48 -0.60 -7.33
CA GLN A 112 15.77 -0.20 -6.75
C GLN A 112 16.85 0.07 -7.81
N GLY A 113 16.51 0.06 -9.09
CA GLY A 113 17.46 0.30 -10.19
C GLY A 113 18.28 -0.93 -10.58
N TRP A 114 17.95 -2.11 -10.06
CA TRP A 114 18.50 -3.36 -10.59
C TRP A 114 17.92 -3.58 -11.98
N THR A 115 18.79 -3.65 -12.98
CA THR A 115 18.40 -4.06 -14.33
C THR A 115 18.64 -5.56 -14.45
N PRO A 116 17.68 -6.34 -14.96
CA PRO A 116 17.94 -7.74 -15.22
C PRO A 116 19.14 -7.84 -16.15
N PRO A 117 20.15 -8.66 -15.81
CA PRO A 117 21.22 -8.94 -16.76
C PRO A 117 20.49 -9.51 -17.97
N ALA A 118 20.49 -8.75 -19.07
CA ALA A 118 19.73 -9.10 -20.26
C ALA A 118 19.98 -10.58 -20.58
N ALA A 119 18.97 -11.23 -21.14
CA ALA A 119 19.17 -12.36 -22.04
C ALA A 119 20.26 -11.98 -23.05
N ARG A 120 21.54 -12.13 -22.67
CA ARG A 120 22.71 -11.95 -23.51
C ARG A 120 22.76 -13.17 -24.42
N ARG A 121 21.87 -13.17 -25.42
CA ARG A 121 21.81 -14.03 -26.62
C ARG A 121 20.41 -13.80 -27.20
N ALA A 122 20.22 -13.37 -28.43
CA ALA A 122 21.02 -13.61 -29.61
C ALA A 122 21.29 -12.32 -30.39
N ALA A 123 22.56 -12.16 -30.80
CA ALA A 123 22.88 -11.47 -32.03
C ALA A 123 22.40 -12.31 -33.22
#